data_AF-A0A1F8ZK97-F1
#
_entry.id   AF-A0A1F8ZK97-F1
#
_cell.length_a   1.000
_cell.length_b   1.000
_cell.length_c   1.000
_cell.angle_alpha   90.00
_cell.angle_beta   90.00
_cell.angle_gamma   90.00
#
_symmetry.space_group_name_H-M   'P 1'
#
loop_
_entity.id
_entity.type
_entity.pdbx_description
1 polymer ?
#
loop_
_entity_poly.entity_id
_entity_poly.type
_entity_poly.pdbx_seq_one_letter_code
_entity_poly.pdbx_strand_id
1 'polypeptide(L)' 'ASPTLKDVLRVLKDGVKGQLDRFIKDDLSLVEGSTILVNGRNIESLDRWETKIQDGDELTFTVLVAGG' A
#
# COMPACT_ATOMS: atom_id res chain seq x y z
N ALA A 1 9.17 -8.75 15.83
CA ALA A 1 9.75 -7.98 14.72
C ALA A 1 8.62 -7.24 14.03
N SER A 2 8.83 -5.99 13.63
CA SER A 2 7.79 -5.22 12.94
C SER A 2 7.53 -5.81 11.55
N PRO A 3 6.27 -5.94 11.12
CA PRO A 3 5.92 -6.49 9.82
C PRO A 3 6.42 -5.59 8.69
N THR A 4 6.64 -6.17 7.52
CA THR A 4 6.86 -5.38 6.29
C THR A 4 5.54 -4.87 5.73
N LEU A 5 5.59 -3.86 4.87
CA LEU A 5 4.43 -3.42 4.10
C LEU A 5 3.80 -4.61 3.35
N LYS A 6 4.61 -5.48 2.74
CA LYS A 6 4.12 -6.67 2.04
C LYS A 6 3.31 -7.61 2.95
N ASP A 7 3.77 -7.83 4.18
CA ASP A 7 3.07 -8.66 5.16
C ASP A 7 1.73 -8.03 5.53
N VAL A 8 1.71 -6.71 5.77
CA VAL A 8 0.49 -5.96 6.10
C VAL A 8 -0.51 -6.01 4.95
N LEU A 9 -0.08 -5.80 3.71
CA LEU A 9 -0.96 -5.81 2.53
C LEU A 9 -1.61 -7.18 2.30
N ARG A 10 -0.88 -8.28 2.54
CA ARG A 10 -1.44 -9.63 2.43
C ARG A 10 -2.61 -9.80 3.40
N VAL A 11 -2.42 -9.43 4.66
CA VAL A 11 -3.47 -9.54 5.69
C VAL A 11 -4.65 -8.60 5.39
N LEU A 12 -4.37 -7.37 4.95
CA LEU A 12 -5.42 -6.41 4.60
C LEU A 12 -6.25 -6.87 3.41
N LYS A 13 -5.64 -7.45 2.37
CA LYS A 13 -6.38 -7.93 1.20
C LYS A 13 -7.31 -9.10 1.56
N ASP A 14 -6.89 -9.96 2.48
CA ASP A 14 -7.72 -11.05 2.99
C ASP A 14 -8.86 -10.55 3.89
N GLY A 15 -8.61 -9.50 4.68
CA GLY A 15 -9.55 -8.96 5.66
C GLY A 15 -10.57 -7.96 5.11
N VAL A 16 -10.22 -7.20 4.07
CA VAL A 16 -11.04 -6.08 3.55
C VAL A 16 -11.44 -6.31 2.08
N LYS A 17 -11.92 -7.53 1.80
CA LYS A 17 -12.22 -8.02 0.44
C LYS A 17 -13.06 -7.03 -0.38
N GLY A 18 -12.63 -6.76 -1.61
CA GLY A 18 -13.33 -5.90 -2.56
C GLY A 18 -12.95 -4.42 -2.51
N GLN A 19 -12.53 -3.88 -1.35
CA GLN A 19 -12.25 -2.44 -1.24
C GLN A 19 -10.91 -2.04 -1.83
N LEU A 20 -9.90 -2.90 -1.62
CA LEU A 20 -8.52 -2.68 -2.05
C LEU A 20 -8.26 -3.11 -3.49
N ASP A 21 -9.15 -3.89 -4.12
CA ASP A 21 -8.94 -4.46 -5.45
C ASP A 21 -8.82 -3.39 -6.56
N ARG A 22 -9.36 -2.19 -6.31
CA ARG A 22 -9.20 -1.03 -7.21
C ARG A 22 -7.79 -0.42 -7.19
N PHE A 23 -6.99 -0.73 -6.16
CA PHE A 23 -5.64 -0.18 -5.96
C PHE A 23 -4.56 -1.26 -6.00
N ILE A 24 -4.88 -2.49 -5.62
CA ILE A 24 -3.94 -3.62 -5.45
C ILE A 24 -4.50 -4.88 -6.11
N LYS A 25 -3.71 -5.49 -6.99
CA LYS A 25 -4.03 -6.75 -7.67
C LYS A 25 -3.83 -7.96 -6.75
N ASP A 26 -4.18 -9.14 -7.24
CA ASP A 26 -4.11 -10.38 -6.44
C ASP A 26 -2.68 -10.83 -6.11
N ASP A 27 -1.71 -10.45 -6.95
CA ASP A 27 -0.29 -10.68 -6.75
C ASP A 27 0.37 -9.62 -5.83
N LEU A 28 -0.43 -8.75 -5.19
CA LEU A 28 -0.03 -7.59 -4.40
C LEU A 28 0.65 -6.47 -5.20
N SER A 29 0.74 -6.56 -6.53
CA SER A 29 1.19 -5.45 -7.35
C SER A 29 0.13 -4.34 -7.41
N LEU A 30 0.56 -3.12 -7.67
CA LEU A 30 -0.35 -1.98 -7.80
C LEU A 30 -1.12 -2.03 -9.12
N VAL A 31 -2.38 -1.60 -9.06
CA VAL A 31 -3.13 -1.23 -10.28
C VAL A 31 -2.44 -0.02 -10.92
N GLU A 32 -2.41 0.03 -12.24
CA GLU A 32 -1.76 1.13 -12.98
C GLU A 32 -2.33 2.49 -12.54
N GLY A 33 -1.44 3.46 -12.33
CA GLY A 33 -1.81 4.77 -11.81
C GLY A 33 -2.11 4.80 -10.31
N SER A 34 -2.06 3.68 -9.58
CA SER A 34 -2.20 3.67 -8.11
C SER A 34 -0.87 3.85 -7.39
N THR A 35 -0.92 4.38 -6.18
CA THR A 35 0.25 4.49 -5.29
C THR A 35 -0.14 4.25 -3.84
N ILE A 36 0.85 3.83 -3.05
CA ILE A 36 0.73 3.66 -1.59
C ILE A 36 1.63 4.71 -0.93
N LEU A 37 1.10 5.35 0.09
CA LEU A 37 1.85 6.24 0.97
C LEU A 37 1.94 5.61 2.36
N VAL A 38 3.12 5.74 2.98
CA VAL A 38 3.34 5.46 4.40
C VAL A 38 3.62 6.80 5.07
N ASN A 39 2.74 7.23 5.97
CA ASN A 39 2.81 8.55 6.62
C ASN A 39 2.99 9.70 5.60
N GLY A 40 2.22 9.65 4.51
CA GLY A 40 2.27 10.64 3.43
C GLY A 40 3.46 10.55 2.48
N ARG A 41 4.41 9.61 2.68
CA ARG A 41 5.56 9.41 1.80
C ARG A 41 5.32 8.26 0.84
N ASN A 42 5.63 8.47 -0.43
CA ASN A 42 5.50 7.43 -1.46
C ASN A 42 6.43 6.25 -1.16
N ILE A 43 5.92 5.02 -1.25
CA ILE A 43 6.72 3.81 -1.01
C ILE A 43 7.93 3.67 -1.95
N GLU A 44 7.88 4.28 -3.14
CA GLU A 44 9.02 4.33 -4.08
C GLU A 44 10.20 5.15 -3.55
N SER A 45 9.96 6.04 -2.59
CA SER A 45 10.99 6.83 -1.90
C SER A 45 11.51 6.18 -0.61
N LEU A 46 10.98 5.01 -0.26
CA LEU A 46 11.32 4.21 0.92
C LEU A 46 11.93 2.87 0.48
N ASP A 47 11.99 1.90 1.40
CA ASP A 47 12.38 0.51 1.13
C ASP A 47 11.28 -0.28 0.39
N ARG A 48 10.32 0.41 -0.24
CA ARG A 48 9.21 -0.16 -1.00
C ARG A 48 8.44 -1.19 -0.17
N TRP A 49 8.37 -2.44 -0.64
CA TRP A 49 7.67 -3.54 0.00
C TRP A 49 8.29 -3.99 1.33
N GLU A 50 9.58 -3.73 1.53
CA GLU A 50 10.33 -4.10 2.74
C GLU A 50 10.25 -3.04 3.84
N THR A 51 9.62 -1.89 3.55
CA THR A 51 9.35 -0.83 4.53
C THR A 51 8.72 -1.44 5.77
N LYS A 52 9.34 -1.21 6.94
CA LYS A 52 8.84 -1.71 8.22
C LYS A 52 7.69 -0.83 8.69
N ILE A 53 6.56 -1.46 8.99
CA ILE A 53 5.36 -0.79 9.49
C ILE A 53 5.31 -0.94 11.01
N GLN A 54 5.07 0.18 11.69
CA GLN A 54 4.96 0.25 13.14
C GLN A 54 3.52 0.60 13.56
N ASP A 55 3.21 0.37 14.83
CA ASP A 55 1.96 0.83 15.41
C ASP A 55 1.87 2.36 15.32
N GLY A 56 0.75 2.85 14.79
CA GLY A 56 0.51 4.28 14.55
C GLY A 56 0.89 4.77 13.16
N ASP A 57 1.54 3.95 12.31
CA ASP A 57 1.75 4.30 10.91
C ASP A 57 0.43 4.32 10.13
N GLU A 58 0.29 5.32 9.25
CA GLU A 58 -0.85 5.44 8.35
C GLU A 58 -0.49 4.94 6.94
N LEU A 59 -1.35 4.08 6.39
CA LEU A 59 -1.29 3.64 5.01
C LEU A 59 -2.39 4.33 4.18
N THR A 60 -1.99 5.08 3.16
CA THR A 60 -2.91 5.70 2.21
C THR A 60 -2.82 5.00 0.86
N PHE A 61 -3.97 4.57 0.32
CA PHE A 61 -4.10 4.04 -1.04
C PHE A 61 -4.77 5.09 -1.91
N THR A 62 -4.13 5.49 -3.00
CA THR A 62 -4.66 6.55 -3.85
C THR A 62 -4.28 6.34 -5.32
N VAL A 63 -4.97 7.05 -6.21
CA VAL A 63 -4.64 7.13 -7.63
C VAL A 63 -3.89 8.43 -7.92
N LEU A 64 -2.85 8.33 -8.74
CA LEU A 64 -2.15 9.46 -9.33
C LEU A 64 -3.04 10.04 -10.43
N VAL A 65 -3.68 11.16 -10.13
CA VAL A 65 -4.44 11.92 -11.11
C VAL A 65 -3.49 12.90 -11.79
N ALA A 66 -3.20 12.66 -13.07
CA ALA A 66 -2.54 13.64 -13.94
C ALA A 66 -3.63 14.55 -14.53
N GLY A 67 -4.17 15.47 -13.73
CA GLY A 67 -5.22 16.39 -14.20
C GLY A 67 -5.50 17.51 -13.22
N GLY A 68 -5.28 18.74 -13.68
CA GLY A 68 -5.81 19.99 -13.15
C GLY A 68 -6.49 20.75 -14.28
#